data_AF-A0A179DL28-F1
#
_entry.id   AF-A0A179DL28-F1
#
_cell.length_a   1.000
_cell.length_b   1.000
_cell.length_c   1.000
_cell.angle_alpha   90.00
_cell.angle_beta   90.00
_cell.angle_gamma   90.00
#
_symmetry.space_group_name_H-M   'P 1'
#
loop_
_entity.id
_entity.type
_entity.pdbx_description
1 polymer ?
#
loop_
_entity_poly.entity_id
_entity_poly.type
_entity_poly.pdbx_seq_one_letter_code
_entity_poly.pdbx_strand_id
1 'polypeptide(L)'
;MKILKLLSILFFIGGLILISNSSFAQCAMCQATVESNLKGGGTAAAGLNKGIMYLLAAPYVVVSGIGLLWYKKYRKKDVAIDIKEQKINLN
;
A
#
# COMPACT_ATOMS: atom_id res chain seq x y z
N MET A 1 8.33 14.68 25.83
CA MET A 1 7.88 13.33 25.37
C MET A 1 7.43 13.29 23.91
N LYS A 2 6.65 14.26 23.40
CA LYS A 2 6.17 14.25 22.00
C LYS A 2 7.31 14.37 20.97
N ILE A 3 8.28 15.25 21.21
CA ILE A 3 9.46 15.43 20.35
C ILE A 3 10.31 14.15 20.28
N LEU A 4 10.49 13.47 21.42
CA LEU A 4 11.30 12.24 21.50
C LEU A 4 10.62 11.06 20.79
N LYS A 5 9.28 10.97 20.86
CA LYS A 5 8.49 10.03 20.06
C LYS A 5 8.59 10.34 18.57
N LEU A 6 8.55 11.61 18.19
CA LEU A 6 8.70 12.03 16.79
C LEU A 6 10.08 11.65 16.22
N LEU A 7 11.15 11.89 17.00
CA LEU A 7 12.52 11.53 16.61
C LEU A 7 12.70 10.01 16.52
N SER A 8 12.11 9.26 17.44
CA SER A 8 12.12 7.78 17.39
C SER A 8 11.40 7.24 16.16
N ILE A 9 10.24 7.80 15.81
CA ILE A 9 9.49 7.43 14.59
C ILE A 9 10.31 7.79 13.34
N LEU A 10 10.91 8.99 13.29
CA LEU A 10 11.71 9.43 12.16
C LEU A 10 12.95 8.56 11.97
N PHE A 11 13.62 8.19 13.07
CA PHE A 11 14.75 7.28 13.06
C PHE A 11 14.37 5.87 12.56
N PHE A 12 13.22 5.35 13.01
CA PHE A 12 12.73 4.04 12.58
C PHE A 12 12.38 4.03 11.08
N ILE A 13 11.70 5.07 10.60
CA ILE A 13 11.37 5.24 9.18
C ILE A 13 12.65 5.42 8.35
N GLY A 14 13.60 6.23 8.82
CA GLY A 14 14.89 6.42 8.15
C GLY A 14 15.71 5.13 8.06
N GLY A 15 15.72 4.33 9.13
CA GLY A 15 16.37 3.02 9.16
C GLY A 15 15.77 2.03 8.18
N LEU A 16 14.45 1.99 8.03
CA LEU A 16 13.76 1.10 7.08
C LEU A 16 14.13 1.39 5.62
N ILE A 17 14.36 2.66 5.26
CA ILE A 17 14.76 3.05 3.90
C ILE A 17 16.18 2.55 3.58
N LEU A 18 17.07 2.47 4.58
CA LEU A 18 18.45 2.01 4.42
C LEU A 18 18.57 0.48 4.29
N ILE A 19 17.51 -0.29 4.58
CA ILE A 19 17.48 -1.77 4.47
C ILE A 19 17.03 -2.21 3.06
N SER A 20 17.08 -1.33 2.05
CA SER A 20 16.83 -1.71 0.65
C SER A 20 17.93 -2.62 0.11
N ASN A 21 17.90 -3.89 0.47
CA ASN A 21 18.76 -4.91 -0.11
C ASN A 21 18.36 -5.10 -1.57
N SER A 22 19.34 -5.22 -2.47
CA SER A 22 19.10 -5.73 -3.82
C SER A 22 18.44 -7.10 -3.69
N SER A 23 17.16 -7.17 -4.03
CA SER A 23 16.40 -8.41 -3.96
C SER A 23 16.98 -9.41 -4.96
N PHE A 24 17.86 -10.30 -4.50
CA PHE A 24 18.04 -11.58 -5.17
C PHE A 24 16.69 -12.29 -5.12
N ALA A 25 16.19 -12.74 -6.27
CA ALA A 25 14.87 -13.33 -6.40
C ALA A 25 14.67 -14.43 -5.34
N GLN A 26 13.80 -14.20 -4.36
CA GLN A 26 13.62 -15.08 -3.20
C GLN A 26 12.81 -16.35 -3.50
N CYS A 27 12.59 -16.67 -4.77
CA CYS A 27 11.87 -17.88 -5.16
C CYS A 27 12.75 -18.68 -6.11
N ALA A 28 13.30 -19.80 -5.63
CA ALA A 28 14.08 -20.75 -6.42
C ALA A 28 13.34 -21.20 -7.70
N MET A 29 12.00 -21.17 -7.69
CA MET A 29 11.15 -21.50 -8.84
C MET A 29 11.19 -20.46 -9.97
N CYS A 30 11.27 -19.16 -9.62
CA CYS A 30 11.40 -18.10 -10.63
C CYS A 30 12.81 -18.10 -11.25
N GLN A 31 13.83 -18.38 -10.44
CA GLN A 31 15.22 -18.42 -10.91
C GLN A 31 15.48 -19.58 -11.89
N ALA A 32 15.01 -20.79 -11.60
CA ALA A 32 15.19 -21.95 -12.49
C ALA A 32 14.51 -21.74 -13.87
N THR A 33 13.34 -21.11 -13.88
CA THR A 33 12.61 -20.80 -15.12
C THR A 33 13.32 -19.73 -15.95
N VAL A 34 13.84 -18.69 -15.30
CA VAL A 34 14.64 -17.62 -15.93
C VAL A 34 15.93 -18.18 -16.52
N GLU A 35 16.65 -18.99 -15.76
CA GLU A 35 17.94 -19.54 -16.19
C GLU A 35 17.77 -20.51 -17.38
N SER A 36 16.71 -21.31 -17.38
CA SER A 36 16.37 -22.19 -18.50
C SER A 36 15.97 -21.41 -19.76
N ASN A 37 15.24 -20.29 -19.60
CA ASN A 37 14.88 -19.40 -20.71
C ASN A 37 16.13 -18.75 -21.33
N LEU A 38 17.04 -18.22 -20.50
CA LEU A 38 18.28 -17.60 -20.97
C LEU A 38 19.21 -18.60 -21.66
N LYS A 39 19.37 -19.80 -21.09
CA LYS A 39 20.18 -20.89 -21.69
C LYS A 39 19.62 -21.36 -23.04
N GLY A 40 18.31 -21.27 -23.24
CA GLY A 40 17.65 -21.55 -24.53
C GLY A 40 17.66 -20.39 -25.53
N GLY A 41 18.33 -19.27 -25.24
CA GLY A 41 18.37 -18.07 -26.10
C GLY A 41 17.11 -17.18 -26.01
N GLY A 42 16.22 -17.45 -25.06
CA GLY A 42 14.99 -16.70 -24.84
C GLY A 42 15.20 -15.38 -24.09
N THR A 43 14.55 -14.32 -24.54
CA THR A 43 14.63 -12.97 -23.95
C THR A 43 13.61 -12.73 -22.83
N ALA A 44 12.71 -13.68 -22.56
CA ALA A 44 11.64 -13.56 -21.56
C ALA A 44 12.14 -13.31 -20.12
N ALA A 45 13.39 -13.67 -19.85
CA ALA A 45 14.09 -13.36 -18.61
C ALA A 45 14.46 -11.88 -18.45
N ALA A 46 14.62 -11.15 -19.56
CA ALA A 46 14.92 -9.72 -19.54
C ALA A 46 13.67 -8.96 -19.06
N GLY A 47 13.73 -8.43 -17.84
CA GLY A 47 12.66 -7.61 -17.26
C GLY A 47 11.65 -8.35 -16.39
N LEU A 48 11.86 -9.64 -16.06
CA LEU A 48 10.95 -10.38 -15.17
C LEU A 48 10.74 -9.69 -13.82
N ASN A 49 11.80 -9.11 -13.23
CA ASN A 49 11.69 -8.38 -11.97
C ASN A 49 10.75 -7.17 -12.06
N LYS A 50 10.65 -6.53 -13.23
CA LYS A 50 9.66 -5.48 -13.47
C LYS A 50 8.26 -6.10 -13.53
N GLY A 51 8.08 -7.22 -14.23
CA GLY A 51 6.81 -7.95 -14.29
C GLY A 51 6.28 -8.36 -12.91
N ILE A 52 7.13 -8.88 -12.03
CA ILE A 52 6.75 -9.25 -10.65
C ILE A 52 6.28 -8.02 -9.86
N MET A 53 7.00 -6.90 -9.96
CA MET A 53 6.59 -5.65 -9.30
C MET A 53 5.25 -5.13 -9.84
N TYR A 54 4.98 -5.24 -11.14
CA TYR A 54 3.68 -4.85 -11.72
C TYR A 54 2.54 -5.75 -11.21
N LEU A 55 2.73 -7.06 -11.20
CA LEU A 55 1.73 -8.02 -10.71
C LEU A 55 1.46 -7.85 -9.21
N LEU A 56 2.50 -7.57 -8.42
CA LEU A 56 2.36 -7.31 -7.00
C LEU A 56 1.71 -5.95 -6.72
N ALA A 57 2.01 -4.91 -7.49
CA ALA A 57 1.42 -3.58 -7.32
C ALA A 57 -0.06 -3.52 -7.71
N ALA A 58 -0.47 -4.27 -8.75
CA ALA A 58 -1.84 -4.27 -9.27
C ALA A 58 -2.94 -4.46 -8.20
N PRO A 59 -2.92 -5.49 -7.33
CA PRO A 59 -3.96 -5.67 -6.31
C PRO A 59 -4.02 -4.50 -5.31
N TYR A 60 -2.87 -3.93 -4.91
CA TYR A 60 -2.86 -2.79 -3.99
C TYR A 60 -3.42 -1.53 -4.63
N VAL A 61 -3.12 -1.28 -5.90
CA VAL A 61 -3.67 -0.13 -6.64
C VAL A 61 -5.18 -0.26 -6.77
N VAL A 62 -5.68 -1.45 -7.13
CA VAL A 62 -7.12 -1.70 -7.28
C VAL A 62 -7.84 -1.53 -5.95
N VAL A 63 -7.34 -2.16 -4.88
CA VAL A 63 -7.95 -2.05 -3.54
C VAL A 63 -7.93 -0.61 -3.03
N SER A 64 -6.82 0.11 -3.23
CA SER A 64 -6.72 1.52 -2.83
C SER A 64 -7.70 2.40 -3.61
N GLY A 65 -7.84 2.19 -4.91
CA GLY A 65 -8.79 2.93 -5.74
C GLY A 65 -10.24 2.72 -5.31
N ILE A 66 -10.63 1.46 -5.12
CA ILE A 66 -11.99 1.10 -4.65
C ILE A 66 -12.24 1.69 -3.26
N GLY A 67 -11.28 1.55 -2.34
CA GLY A 67 -11.37 2.08 -0.97
C GLY A 67 -11.55 3.59 -0.95
N LEU A 68 -10.79 4.33 -1.77
CA LEU A 68 -10.91 5.79 -1.87
C LEU A 68 -12.28 6.23 -2.44
N LEU A 69 -12.76 5.55 -3.48
CA LEU A 69 -14.08 5.83 -4.06
C LEU A 69 -15.20 5.55 -3.05
N TRP A 70 -15.11 4.42 -2.33
CA TRP A 70 -16.08 4.06 -1.30
C TRP A 70 -16.07 5.08 -0.16
N TYR A 71 -14.90 5.42 0.38
CA TYR A 71 -14.77 6.42 1.43
C TYR A 71 -15.35 7.77 1.00
N LYS A 72 -15.05 8.24 -0.22
CA LYS A 72 -15.58 9.52 -0.72
C LYS A 72 -17.10 9.50 -0.89
N LYS A 73 -17.67 8.37 -1.30
CA LYS A 73 -19.12 8.22 -1.52
C LYS A 73 -19.91 8.08 -0.22
N TYR A 74 -19.40 7.34 0.75
CA TYR A 74 -20.12 6.97 1.98
C TYR A 74 -19.69 7.75 3.22
N ARG A 75 -18.69 8.61 3.11
CA ARG A 75 -18.39 9.65 4.09
C ARG A 75 -19.68 10.44 4.38
N LYS A 76 -20.19 10.31 5.61
CA LYS A 76 -21.23 11.21 6.11
C LYS A 76 -20.65 12.62 6.11
N LYS A 77 -21.33 13.55 5.45
CA LYS A 77 -21.05 14.97 5.61
C LYS A 77 -21.57 15.37 6.99
N ASP A 78 -20.84 16.23 7.69
CA ASP A 78 -21.31 16.78 8.96
C ASP A 78 -22.70 17.39 8.73
N VAL A 79 -23.72 16.74 9.28
CA VAL A 79 -25.09 17.25 9.22
C VAL A 79 -25.16 18.27 10.34
N ALA A 80 -25.39 19.54 10.00
CA ALA A 80 -25.73 20.54 10.98
C ALA A 80 -27.02 20.09 11.67
N ILE A 81 -26.91 19.59 12.90
CA ILE A 81 -28.05 19.18 13.71
C ILE A 81 -28.71 20.48 14.19
N ASP A 82 -29.75 20.91 13.49
CA ASP A 82 -30.64 21.98 13.96
C ASP A 82 -31.52 21.40 15.07
N ILE A 83 -31.07 21.51 16.33
CA ILE A 83 -31.93 21.21 17.48
C ILE A 83 -32.85 22.42 17.64
N LYS A 84 -34.10 22.30 17.16
CA LYS A 84 -35.14 23.26 17.50
C LYS A 84 -35.33 23.25 19.01
N GLU A 85 -35.09 24.39 19.66
CA GLU A 85 -35.44 24.63 21.07
C GLU A 85 -36.98 24.66 21.21
N GLN A 86 -37.60 23.48 21.22
CA GLN A 86 -39.00 23.35 21.56
C GLN A 86 -39.06 22.95 23.02
N LYS A 87 -39.79 23.73 23.84
CA LYS A 87 -40.06 23.37 25.24
C LYS A 87 -40.84 22.04 25.24
N ILE A 88 -40.15 20.95 25.58
CA ILE A 88 -40.78 19.66 25.80
C ILE A 88 -41.51 19.76 27.13
N ASN A 89 -42.84 19.93 27.07
CA ASN A 89 -43.69 19.87 28.25
C ASN A 89 -43.82 18.39 28.64
N LEU A 90 -43.00 17.96 29.59
CA LEU A 90 -43.29 16.74 30.33
C LEU A 90 -44.39 17.07 31.34
N ASN A 91 -45.55 16.44 31.15
CA ASN A 91 -46.67 16.46 32.12
C ASN A 91 -46.28 15.74 33.41
#